data_AF-A0A2H1WL42-F1
#
_entry.id   AF-A0A2H1WL42-F1
#
_cell.length_a   1.000
_cell.length_b   1.000
_cell.length_c   1.000
_cell.angle_alpha   90.00
_cell.angle_beta   90.00
_cell.angle_gamma   90.00
#
_symmetry.space_group_name_H-M   'P 1'
#
loop_
_entity.id
_entity.type
_entity.pdbx_description
1 polymer ?
#
loop_
_entity_poly.entity_id
_entity_poly.type
_entity_poly.pdbx_seq_one_letter_code
_entity_poly.pdbx_strand_id
1 'polypeptide(L)'
;MALSTLLRTPVLAGRVFTQQVLKYGSLSCLQRPLVSMVPSMAPVSQHAFKEVTHTPIINSVRSFRTSPVRLSDDKPHDHSKLWVIEKTVAALMIPMLPLGLMIPNKIFDSVIAILICAHSFWGLEAMVVEYVRVLLFGSFLPKVAMAVVYCISATMLGGLFYLNFNDIGLCRAFWRIWRNMQKPKQTKKRRRGLEAIAIDYVRASVVGPILPKIALGLVYLISIAMLGGLFYIIGHDDGLANTVKQIWAIKSDRQKS
;
A
#
# COMPACT_ATOMS: atom_id res chain seq x y z
N MET A 1 -2.67 -3.32 -9.32
CA MET A 1 -2.48 -4.06 -10.60
C MET A 1 -1.58 -3.37 -11.64
N ALA A 2 -1.28 -2.06 -11.56
CA ALA A 2 -0.46 -1.35 -12.56
C ALA A 2 1.06 -1.30 -12.27
N LEU A 3 1.49 -1.44 -11.01
CA LEU A 3 2.92 -1.41 -10.66
C LEU A 3 3.61 -2.77 -10.90
N SER A 4 2.81 -3.85 -10.92
CA SER A 4 3.25 -5.21 -11.23
C SER A 4 3.55 -5.47 -12.71
N THR A 5 3.18 -4.56 -13.62
CA THR A 5 3.50 -4.67 -15.05
C THR A 5 4.84 -4.01 -15.39
N LEU A 6 5.25 -2.98 -14.65
CA LEU A 6 6.54 -2.31 -14.84
C LEU A 6 7.75 -3.15 -14.35
N LEU A 7 7.54 -4.02 -13.37
CA LEU A 7 8.56 -4.98 -12.89
C LEU A 7 8.63 -6.28 -13.74
N ARG A 8 7.87 -6.37 -14.83
CA ARG A 8 7.72 -7.58 -15.67
C ARG A 8 8.42 -7.52 -17.02
N THR A 9 9.19 -6.49 -17.33
CA THR A 9 10.01 -6.47 -18.57
C THR A 9 11.40 -7.04 -18.29
N PRO A 10 11.68 -8.31 -18.59
CA PRO A 10 13.05 -8.79 -18.66
C PRO A 10 13.69 -8.22 -19.93
N VAL A 11 14.42 -7.12 -19.79
CA VAL A 11 15.45 -6.77 -20.78
C VAL A 11 16.52 -7.86 -20.67
N LEU A 12 16.51 -8.77 -21.65
CA LEU A 12 17.56 -9.73 -22.00
C LEU A 12 18.37 -10.31 -20.83
N ALA A 13 17.82 -11.32 -20.14
CA ALA A 13 18.65 -12.26 -19.37
C ALA A 13 18.59 -13.63 -20.08
N GLY A 14 19.72 -14.01 -20.68
CA GLY A 14 19.85 -15.13 -21.61
C GLY A 14 19.43 -16.48 -21.04
N ARG A 15 18.62 -17.21 -21.81
CA ARG A 15 18.10 -18.57 -21.54
C ARG A 15 19.18 -19.68 -21.46
N VAL A 16 20.46 -19.36 -21.63
CA VAL A 16 21.52 -20.36 -21.79
C VAL A 16 22.11 -20.80 -20.45
N PHE A 17 22.16 -19.93 -19.45
CA PHE A 17 22.80 -20.24 -18.17
C PHE A 17 21.98 -21.21 -17.29
N THR A 18 20.66 -21.17 -17.39
CA THR A 18 19.76 -21.98 -16.54
C THR A 18 19.72 -23.45 -16.96
N GLN A 19 19.97 -23.76 -18.23
CA GLN A 19 19.96 -25.14 -18.75
C GLN A 19 21.22 -25.93 -18.34
N GLN A 20 22.35 -25.27 -18.10
CA GLN A 20 23.60 -25.96 -17.79
C GLN A 20 23.67 -26.45 -16.34
N VAL A 21 23.02 -25.77 -15.38
CA VAL A 21 23.05 -26.17 -13.95
C VAL A 21 22.23 -27.45 -13.70
N LEU A 22 21.18 -27.71 -14.49
CA LEU A 22 20.35 -28.92 -14.36
C LEU A 22 21.03 -30.20 -14.87
N LYS A 23 22.12 -30.10 -15.65
CA LYS A 23 22.84 -31.26 -16.19
C LYS A 23 23.90 -31.84 -15.23
N TYR A 24 24.30 -31.10 -14.19
CA TYR A 24 25.34 -31.54 -13.25
C TYR A 24 24.80 -32.13 -11.94
N GLY A 25 23.48 -32.11 -11.72
CA GLY A 25 22.85 -32.65 -10.51
C GLY A 25 22.55 -34.15 -10.53
N SER A 26 22.75 -34.85 -11.67
CA SER A 26 22.35 -36.26 -11.85
C SER A 26 23.52 -37.23 -11.90
N LEU A 27 24.55 -37.02 -11.06
CA LEU A 27 25.66 -37.96 -10.90
C LEU A 27 25.78 -38.38 -9.44
N SER A 28 24.96 -39.33 -9.03
CA SER A 28 25.22 -40.15 -7.84
C SER A 28 24.55 -41.51 -8.01
N CYS A 29 25.37 -42.56 -7.89
CA CYS A 29 25.02 -43.98 -7.80
C CYS A 29 24.80 -44.75 -9.12
N LEU A 30 25.93 -45.12 -9.72
CA LEU A 30 26.13 -46.30 -10.56
C LEU A 30 26.00 -47.56 -9.70
N GLN A 31 25.08 -48.49 -10.01
CA GLN A 31 25.35 -49.92 -9.82
C GLN A 31 24.48 -50.77 -10.75
N ARG A 32 25.13 -51.41 -11.73
CA ARG A 32 24.57 -52.52 -12.53
C ARG A 32 24.54 -53.80 -11.69
N PRO A 33 23.72 -54.80 -12.05
CA PRO A 33 24.24 -56.16 -12.02
C PRO A 33 24.09 -56.88 -13.35
N LEU A 34 25.16 -57.60 -13.68
CA LEU A 34 25.31 -58.58 -14.75
C LEU A 34 24.48 -59.83 -14.47
N VAL A 35 23.99 -60.45 -15.54
CA VAL A 35 23.37 -61.78 -15.56
C VAL A 35 24.49 -62.84 -15.56
N SER A 36 24.56 -63.71 -14.55
CA SER A 36 25.20 -65.06 -14.66
C SER A 36 24.83 -66.01 -13.50
N MET A 37 24.09 -67.07 -13.83
CA MET A 37 24.31 -68.50 -13.47
C MET A 37 24.40 -68.97 -11.97
N VAL A 38 23.33 -69.64 -11.46
CA VAL A 38 23.18 -70.99 -10.80
C VAL A 38 24.24 -71.49 -9.74
N PRO A 39 23.97 -72.39 -8.72
CA PRO A 39 22.78 -72.86 -7.96
C PRO A 39 22.93 -72.92 -6.39
N SER A 40 21.84 -73.33 -5.70
CA SER A 40 21.82 -74.33 -4.60
C SER A 40 21.70 -73.92 -3.10
N MET A 41 20.71 -74.57 -2.46
CA MET A 41 20.51 -74.94 -1.03
C MET A 41 19.99 -73.91 -0.01
N ALA A 42 18.79 -74.20 0.51
CA ALA A 42 18.18 -73.66 1.73
C ALA A 42 18.68 -74.43 2.99
N PRO A 43 18.13 -74.24 4.21
CA PRO A 43 17.76 -73.04 4.97
C PRO A 43 18.43 -73.03 6.39
N VAL A 44 18.60 -71.88 7.05
CA VAL A 44 18.87 -71.87 8.51
C VAL A 44 18.00 -70.85 9.22
N SER A 45 17.22 -71.39 10.15
CA SER A 45 16.28 -70.74 11.06
C SER A 45 16.93 -69.60 11.84
N GLN A 46 16.34 -68.41 11.77
CA GLN A 46 16.53 -67.39 12.80
C GLN A 46 15.17 -66.85 13.24
N HIS A 47 14.76 -67.35 14.41
CA HIS A 47 13.97 -66.68 15.43
C HIS A 47 12.65 -66.05 14.98
N ALA A 48 11.59 -66.79 15.29
CA ALA A 48 10.22 -66.29 15.38
C ALA A 48 10.14 -65.03 16.26
N PHE A 49 10.18 -63.86 15.63
CA PHE A 49 9.58 -62.67 16.22
C PHE A 49 8.09 -62.75 15.91
N LYS A 50 7.34 -63.07 16.96
CA LYS A 50 5.88 -63.12 17.00
C LYS A 50 5.32 -61.87 16.30
N GLU A 51 4.55 -62.10 15.25
CA GLU A 51 3.88 -61.07 14.45
C GLU A 51 3.07 -60.15 15.38
N VAL A 52 3.59 -58.95 15.63
CA VAL A 52 2.86 -57.91 16.36
C VAL A 52 1.83 -57.37 15.38
N THR A 53 0.63 -57.94 15.50
CA THR A 53 -0.65 -57.45 15.03
C THR A 53 -0.61 -55.93 14.82
N HIS A 54 -0.72 -55.55 13.55
CA HIS A 54 -0.96 -54.20 13.04
C HIS A 54 -1.69 -53.29 14.05
N THR A 55 -0.95 -52.44 14.75
CA THR A 55 -1.56 -51.22 15.30
C THR A 55 -1.70 -50.24 14.13
N PRO A 56 -2.86 -49.60 13.91
CA PRO A 56 -3.08 -48.70 12.79
C PRO A 56 -2.25 -47.40 12.84
N ILE A 57 -1.46 -47.21 13.90
CA ILE A 57 -0.69 -45.98 14.16
C ILE A 57 0.55 -45.91 13.26
N ILE A 58 1.26 -47.02 13.05
CA ILE A 58 2.49 -47.05 12.24
C ILE A 58 2.21 -47.01 10.73
N ASN A 59 1.00 -47.36 10.30
CA ASN A 59 0.54 -47.19 8.91
C ASN A 59 -0.03 -45.77 8.65
N SER A 60 -0.15 -44.93 9.68
CA SER A 60 -0.62 -43.54 9.55
C SER A 60 0.52 -42.56 9.22
N VAL A 61 1.77 -43.02 9.15
CA VAL A 61 2.87 -42.22 8.58
C VAL A 61 2.66 -42.19 7.07
N ARG A 62 1.83 -41.25 6.61
CA ARG A 62 1.71 -40.96 5.17
C ARG A 62 3.11 -40.66 4.66
N SER A 63 3.58 -41.44 3.68
CA SER A 63 4.80 -41.12 2.95
C SER A 63 4.71 -39.67 2.48
N PHE A 64 5.64 -38.83 2.94
CA PHE A 64 5.73 -37.45 2.45
C PHE A 64 6.04 -37.53 0.97
N ARG A 65 5.04 -37.25 0.14
CA ARG A 65 5.19 -37.27 -1.32
C ARG A 65 6.11 -36.10 -1.69
N THR A 66 7.41 -36.35 -1.83
CA THR A 66 8.42 -35.37 -2.28
C THR A 66 8.42 -35.20 -3.80
N SER A 67 7.35 -35.63 -4.49
CA SER A 67 7.22 -35.39 -5.92
C SER A 67 7.38 -33.90 -6.18
N PRO A 68 8.19 -33.50 -7.18
CA PRO A 68 8.27 -32.09 -7.55
C PRO A 68 6.85 -31.57 -7.76
N VAL A 69 6.54 -30.44 -7.12
CA VAL A 69 5.26 -29.76 -7.30
C VAL A 69 5.03 -29.63 -8.79
N ARG A 70 3.96 -30.25 -9.30
CA ARG A 70 3.51 -29.97 -10.66
C ARG A 70 3.26 -28.47 -10.70
N LEU A 71 4.15 -27.75 -11.36
CA LEU A 71 3.94 -26.35 -11.69
C LEU A 71 2.68 -26.35 -12.56
N SER A 72 1.54 -25.97 -11.99
CA SER A 72 0.38 -25.61 -12.79
C SER A 72 0.86 -24.51 -13.73
N ASP A 73 0.75 -24.77 -15.04
CA ASP A 73 1.27 -23.90 -16.11
C ASP A 73 0.55 -22.54 -16.16
N ASP A 74 -0.54 -22.39 -15.40
CA ASP A 74 -1.09 -21.11 -14.99
C ASP A 74 -0.55 -20.78 -13.59
N LYS A 75 0.49 -19.94 -13.47
CA LYS A 75 0.89 -19.39 -12.17
C LYS A 75 -0.16 -18.36 -11.73
N PRO A 76 -1.05 -18.68 -10.77
CA PRO A 76 -1.87 -17.66 -10.14
C PRO A 76 -0.88 -16.77 -9.37
N HIS A 77 -0.83 -15.48 -9.68
CA HIS A 77 0.02 -14.45 -9.09
C HIS A 77 0.84 -14.86 -7.83
N ASP A 78 2.17 -14.87 -7.92
CA ASP A 78 3.09 -15.18 -6.79
C ASP A 78 2.92 -14.15 -5.63
N HIS A 79 1.91 -14.34 -4.78
CA HIS A 79 1.61 -13.47 -3.64
C HIS A 79 2.69 -13.52 -2.54
N SER A 80 3.46 -14.61 -2.49
CA SER A 80 4.56 -14.78 -1.54
C SER A 80 5.66 -13.73 -1.74
N LYS A 81 6.00 -13.39 -2.99
CA LYS A 81 7.02 -12.38 -3.29
C LYS A 81 6.58 -10.98 -2.86
N LEU A 82 5.31 -10.65 -3.10
CA LEU A 82 4.73 -9.37 -2.72
C LEU A 82 4.71 -9.22 -1.19
N TRP A 83 4.33 -10.28 -0.48
CA TRP A 83 4.38 -10.31 0.98
C TRP A 83 5.79 -10.09 1.53
N VAL A 84 6.82 -10.72 0.95
CA VAL A 84 8.22 -10.49 1.36
C VAL A 84 8.59 -9.01 1.18
N ILE A 85 8.24 -8.40 0.03
CA ILE A 85 8.51 -6.98 -0.23
C ILE A 85 7.82 -6.07 0.79
N GLU A 86 6.55 -6.33 1.11
CA GLU A 86 5.80 -5.57 2.11
C GLU A 86 6.50 -5.60 3.48
N LYS A 87 6.95 -6.78 3.91
CA LYS A 87 7.67 -6.94 5.18
C LYS A 87 9.04 -6.28 5.15
N THR A 88 9.76 -6.35 4.03
CA THR A 88 11.02 -5.63 3.85
C THR A 88 10.82 -4.12 3.94
N VAL A 89 9.79 -3.56 3.31
CA VAL A 89 9.47 -2.13 3.37
C VAL A 89 9.13 -1.70 4.80
N ALA A 90 8.31 -2.49 5.50
CA ALA A 90 7.99 -2.22 6.91
C ALA A 90 9.23 -2.26 7.81
N ALA A 91 10.09 -3.28 7.62
CA ALA A 91 11.33 -3.41 8.38
C ALA A 91 12.31 -2.26 8.10
N LEU A 92 12.42 -1.81 6.85
CA LEU A 92 13.30 -0.70 6.45
C LEU A 92 12.81 0.65 6.98
N MET A 93 11.50 0.85 7.12
CA MET A 93 10.93 2.10 7.63
C MET A 93 11.35 2.39 9.09
N ILE A 94 11.53 1.34 9.90
CA ILE A 94 11.89 1.45 11.33
C ILE A 94 13.21 2.20 11.55
N PRO A 95 14.35 1.80 10.96
CA PRO A 95 15.61 2.54 11.11
C PRO A 95 15.67 3.82 10.26
N MET A 96 14.93 3.89 9.15
CA MET A 96 15.00 5.05 8.26
C MET A 96 14.40 6.32 8.89
N LEU A 97 13.31 6.19 9.65
CA LEU A 97 12.67 7.30 10.37
C LEU A 97 13.61 8.03 11.36
N PRO A 98 14.23 7.37 12.36
CA PRO A 98 15.15 8.03 13.28
C PRO A 98 16.40 8.56 12.54
N LEU A 99 16.89 7.82 11.55
CA LEU A 99 18.05 8.25 10.76
C LEU A 99 17.78 9.56 9.99
N GLY A 100 16.64 9.67 9.31
CA GLY A 100 16.25 10.89 8.60
C GLY A 100 16.01 12.08 9.53
N LEU A 101 15.50 11.83 10.75
CA LEU A 101 15.32 12.88 11.76
C LEU A 101 16.65 13.38 12.35
N MET A 102 17.65 12.50 12.49
CA MET A 102 19.00 12.87 12.93
C MET A 102 19.80 13.60 11.84
N ILE A 103 19.68 13.16 10.59
CA ILE A 103 20.43 13.68 9.44
C ILE A 103 19.44 14.16 8.36
N PRO A 104 18.88 15.37 8.49
CA PRO A 104 17.88 15.88 7.56
C PRO A 104 18.47 16.16 6.18
N ASN A 105 18.23 15.26 5.22
CA ASN A 105 18.66 15.36 3.82
C ASN A 105 17.47 15.09 2.89
N LYS A 106 17.41 15.78 1.74
CA LYS A 106 16.36 15.57 0.70
C LYS A 106 16.34 14.11 0.20
N ILE A 107 17.48 13.41 0.18
CA ILE A 107 17.55 12.00 -0.20
C ILE A 107 16.83 11.13 0.81
N PHE A 108 17.16 11.27 2.11
CA PHE A 108 16.49 10.53 3.18
C PHE A 108 15.00 10.87 3.25
N ASP A 109 14.64 12.15 3.11
CA ASP A 109 13.24 12.59 3.04
C ASP A 109 12.49 11.92 1.88
N SER A 110 13.13 11.73 0.73
CA SER A 110 12.52 11.07 -0.44
C SER A 110 12.36 9.56 -0.22
N VAL A 111 13.36 8.89 0.36
CA VAL A 111 13.28 7.47 0.70
C VAL A 111 12.18 7.23 1.74
N ILE A 112 12.13 8.06 2.80
CA ILE A 112 11.07 8.00 3.83
C ILE A 112 9.69 8.24 3.20
N ALA A 113 9.55 9.22 2.30
CA ALA A 113 8.30 9.47 1.61
C ALA A 113 7.81 8.26 0.80
N ILE A 114 8.70 7.60 0.06
CA ILE A 114 8.38 6.39 -0.71
C ILE A 114 7.98 5.25 0.22
N LEU A 115 8.73 5.03 1.31
CA LEU A 115 8.46 3.96 2.27
C LEU A 115 7.12 4.14 2.97
N ILE A 116 6.85 5.34 3.48
CA ILE A 116 5.56 5.68 4.10
C ILE A 116 4.44 5.47 3.09
N CYS A 117 4.59 5.97 1.86
CA CYS A 117 3.55 5.84 0.85
C CYS A 117 3.28 4.39 0.47
N ALA A 118 4.32 3.59 0.24
CA ALA A 118 4.18 2.18 -0.11
C ALA A 118 3.54 1.38 1.04
N HIS A 119 4.02 1.58 2.27
CA HIS A 119 3.46 0.91 3.45
C HIS A 119 1.98 1.25 3.67
N SER A 120 1.62 2.54 3.59
CA SER A 120 0.24 2.99 3.73
C SER A 120 -0.66 2.50 2.59
N PHE A 121 -0.16 2.44 1.34
CA PHE A 121 -0.93 1.93 0.21
C PHE A 121 -1.34 0.47 0.39
N TRP A 122 -0.39 -0.43 0.72
CA TRP A 122 -0.72 -1.84 0.95
C TRP A 122 -1.59 -2.05 2.18
N GLY A 123 -1.38 -1.26 3.24
CA GLY A 123 -2.25 -1.28 4.41
C GLY A 123 -3.70 -0.92 4.06
N LEU A 124 -3.91 0.17 3.33
CA LEU A 124 -5.24 0.63 2.92
C LEU A 124 -5.91 -0.33 1.92
N GLU A 125 -5.15 -0.87 0.96
CA GLU A 125 -5.65 -1.89 0.03
C GLU A 125 -6.16 -3.11 0.79
N ALA A 126 -5.41 -3.62 1.77
CA ALA A 126 -5.85 -4.73 2.61
C ALA A 126 -7.11 -4.40 3.42
N MET A 127 -7.22 -3.19 3.98
CA MET A 127 -8.43 -2.76 4.70
C MET A 127 -9.65 -2.72 3.77
N VAL A 128 -9.52 -2.16 2.57
CA VAL A 128 -10.64 -2.08 1.62
C VAL A 128 -11.08 -3.47 1.17
N VAL A 129 -10.13 -4.37 0.87
CA VAL A 129 -10.45 -5.74 0.45
C VAL A 129 -11.17 -6.52 1.55
N GLU A 130 -10.79 -6.33 2.82
CA GLU A 130 -11.40 -7.07 3.94
C GLU A 130 -12.79 -6.53 4.30
N TYR A 131 -12.94 -5.20 4.40
CA TYR A 131 -14.17 -4.57 4.89
C TYR A 131 -15.19 -4.26 3.79
N VAL A 132 -14.75 -3.90 2.58
CA VAL A 132 -15.64 -3.54 1.47
C VAL A 132 -15.89 -4.78 0.60
N ARG A 133 -16.49 -5.80 1.21
CA ARG A 133 -16.74 -7.08 0.55
C ARG A 133 -17.91 -6.96 -0.45
N VAL A 134 -17.75 -7.58 -1.62
CA VAL A 134 -18.79 -7.64 -2.68
C VAL A 134 -20.12 -8.19 -2.15
N LEU A 135 -20.06 -9.14 -1.22
CA LEU A 135 -21.24 -9.76 -0.61
C LEU A 135 -22.12 -8.75 0.16
N LEU A 136 -21.53 -7.68 0.72
CA LEU A 136 -22.23 -6.68 1.54
C LEU A 136 -22.67 -5.46 0.73
N PHE A 137 -21.87 -5.04 -0.25
CA PHE A 137 -22.03 -3.75 -0.94
C PHE A 137 -22.26 -3.86 -2.45
N GLY A 138 -22.34 -5.08 -3.00
CA GLY A 138 -22.41 -5.33 -4.43
C GLY A 138 -21.07 -5.14 -5.15
N SER A 139 -21.07 -5.28 -6.47
CA SER A 139 -19.85 -5.32 -7.30
C SER A 139 -19.28 -3.94 -7.67
N PHE A 140 -20.05 -2.88 -7.48
CA PHE A 140 -19.67 -1.52 -7.86
C PHE A 140 -18.83 -0.82 -6.78
N LEU A 141 -19.30 -0.83 -5.52
CA LEU A 141 -18.65 -0.09 -4.43
C LEU A 141 -17.19 -0.50 -4.17
N PRO A 142 -16.81 -1.79 -4.17
CA PRO A 142 -15.41 -2.20 -3.98
C PRO A 142 -14.48 -1.64 -5.06
N LYS A 143 -14.94 -1.49 -6.30
CA LYS A 143 -14.15 -0.91 -7.39
C LYS A 143 -13.90 0.59 -7.17
N VAL A 144 -14.94 1.31 -6.74
CA VAL A 144 -14.83 2.73 -6.39
C VAL A 144 -13.91 2.92 -5.18
N ALA A 145 -14.05 2.10 -4.14
CA ALA A 145 -13.20 2.14 -2.96
C ALA A 145 -11.72 1.91 -3.32
N MET A 146 -11.43 0.94 -4.19
CA MET A 146 -10.07 0.73 -4.69
C MET A 146 -9.56 1.93 -5.49
N ALA A 147 -10.38 2.54 -6.35
CA ALA A 147 -10.00 3.76 -7.08
C ALA A 147 -9.64 4.92 -6.13
N VAL A 148 -10.42 5.09 -5.04
CA VAL A 148 -10.13 6.09 -4.00
C VAL A 148 -8.79 5.83 -3.33
N VAL A 149 -8.45 4.57 -3.00
CA VAL A 149 -7.14 4.23 -2.44
C VAL A 149 -6.00 4.65 -3.38
N TYR A 150 -6.12 4.33 -4.68
CA TYR A 150 -5.12 4.77 -5.67
C TYR A 150 -5.00 6.30 -5.75
N CYS A 151 -6.12 7.02 -5.76
CA CYS A 151 -6.14 8.49 -5.79
C CYS A 151 -5.48 9.10 -4.55
N ILE A 152 -5.80 8.59 -3.34
CA ILE A 152 -5.20 9.05 -2.09
C ILE A 152 -3.70 8.79 -2.09
N SER A 153 -3.26 7.59 -2.48
CA SER A 153 -1.83 7.26 -2.53
C SER A 153 -1.05 8.10 -3.53
N ALA A 154 -1.61 8.33 -4.74
CA ALA A 154 -0.98 9.21 -5.73
C ALA A 154 -0.87 10.66 -5.23
N THR A 155 -1.95 11.18 -4.62
CA THR A 155 -1.98 12.54 -4.06
C THR A 155 -1.02 12.67 -2.88
N MET A 156 -0.95 11.65 -2.01
CA MET A 156 -0.03 11.60 -0.88
C MET A 156 1.43 11.60 -1.36
N LEU A 157 1.80 10.71 -2.29
CA LEU A 157 3.16 10.67 -2.83
C LEU A 157 3.55 11.99 -3.50
N GLY A 158 2.65 12.53 -4.33
CA GLY A 158 2.83 13.82 -5.00
C GLY A 158 3.01 14.96 -4.01
N GLY A 159 2.19 15.02 -2.97
CA GLY A 159 2.28 16.03 -1.91
C GLY A 159 3.57 15.94 -1.09
N LEU A 160 3.99 14.72 -0.72
CA LEU A 160 5.26 14.50 -0.01
C LEU A 160 6.46 14.88 -0.87
N PHE A 161 6.46 14.54 -2.16
CA PHE A 161 7.52 14.94 -3.08
C PHE A 161 7.52 16.45 -3.34
N TYR A 162 6.35 17.08 -3.44
CA TYR A 162 6.26 18.52 -3.52
C TYR A 162 6.93 19.20 -2.33
N LEU A 163 6.67 18.72 -1.10
CA LEU A 163 7.34 19.21 0.11
C LEU A 163 8.85 18.96 0.10
N ASN A 164 9.30 17.82 -0.44
CA ASN A 164 10.72 17.47 -0.48
C ASN A 164 11.52 18.30 -1.49
N PHE A 165 10.96 18.55 -2.67
CA PHE A 165 11.67 19.23 -3.75
C PHE A 165 11.42 20.73 -3.80
N ASN A 166 10.18 21.18 -3.62
CA ASN A 166 9.78 22.59 -3.73
C ASN A 166 9.73 23.34 -2.39
N ASP A 167 9.81 22.63 -1.26
CA ASP A 167 9.78 23.22 0.07
C ASP A 167 10.97 22.71 0.93
N ILE A 168 10.85 22.86 2.24
CA ILE A 168 11.86 22.59 3.26
C ILE A 168 12.18 21.10 3.45
N GLY A 169 11.30 20.20 3.02
CA GLY A 169 11.42 18.74 3.19
C GLY A 169 10.82 18.21 4.50
N LEU A 170 10.51 16.90 4.49
CA LEU A 170 9.75 16.24 5.54
C LEU A 170 10.38 16.30 6.92
N CYS A 171 11.63 15.85 7.09
CA CYS A 171 12.25 15.81 8.42
C CYS A 171 12.48 17.22 8.99
N ARG A 172 12.79 18.20 8.14
CA ARG A 172 12.91 19.61 8.57
C ARG A 172 11.55 20.23 8.90
N ALA A 173 10.50 19.89 8.15
CA ALA A 173 9.13 20.32 8.45
C ALA A 173 8.68 19.77 9.82
N PHE A 174 8.97 18.49 10.10
CA PHE A 174 8.73 17.89 11.41
C PHE A 174 9.40 18.69 12.54
N TRP A 175 10.70 18.97 12.44
CA TRP A 175 11.42 19.75 13.45
C TRP A 175 10.91 21.19 13.62
N ARG A 176 10.39 21.80 12.55
CA ARG A 176 9.77 23.13 12.62
C ARG A 176 8.44 23.08 13.37
N ILE A 177 7.59 22.10 13.06
CA ILE A 177 6.30 21.88 13.75
C ILE A 177 6.56 21.58 15.23
N TRP A 178 7.47 20.65 15.51
CA TRP A 178 7.82 20.25 16.88
C TRP A 178 8.27 21.42 17.75
N ARG A 179 9.22 22.23 17.27
CA ARG A 179 9.67 23.44 17.97
C ARG A 179 8.57 24.47 18.13
N ASN A 180 7.66 24.59 17.16
CA ASN A 180 6.53 25.52 17.26
C ASN A 180 5.49 25.06 18.28
N MET A 181 5.25 23.75 18.43
CA MET A 181 4.34 23.21 19.46
C MET A 181 4.88 23.38 20.88
N GLN A 182 6.20 23.35 21.05
CA GLN A 182 6.85 23.54 22.35
C GLN A 182 6.92 25.00 22.79
N LYS A 183 6.71 25.96 21.89
CA LYS A 183 6.68 27.36 22.29
C LYS A 183 5.49 27.53 23.24
N PRO A 184 5.71 28.01 24.49
CA PRO A 184 4.58 28.42 25.30
C PRO A 184 3.80 29.43 24.46
N LYS A 185 2.47 29.32 24.45
CA LYS A 185 1.64 30.38 23.86
C LYS A 185 2.13 31.67 24.50
N GLN A 186 2.83 32.50 23.74
CA GLN A 186 3.30 33.79 24.22
C GLN A 186 2.04 34.52 24.65
N THR A 187 1.77 34.56 25.96
CA THR A 187 0.91 35.57 26.53
C THR A 187 1.58 36.86 26.13
N LYS A 188 0.95 37.53 25.15
CA LYS A 188 1.30 38.84 24.59
C LYS A 188 2.25 39.56 25.54
N LYS A 189 3.51 39.75 25.12
CA LYS A 189 4.47 40.66 25.78
C LYS A 189 3.67 41.82 26.33
N ARG A 190 3.58 41.93 27.67
CA ARG A 190 2.75 42.89 28.41
C ARG A 190 2.98 44.29 27.86
N ARG A 191 2.22 44.68 26.83
CA ARG A 191 2.11 46.08 26.42
C ARG A 191 1.29 46.70 27.54
N ARG A 192 1.97 47.39 28.45
CA ARG A 192 1.30 48.20 29.46
C ARG A 192 0.50 49.26 28.71
N GLY A 193 -0.83 49.19 28.77
CA GLY A 193 -1.69 50.25 28.25
C GLY A 193 -3.09 49.81 27.84
N LEU A 194 -3.96 50.82 27.77
CA LEU A 194 -5.36 50.77 27.30
C LEU A 194 -5.52 50.13 25.91
N GLU A 195 -4.48 50.20 25.07
CA GLU A 195 -4.47 49.60 23.73
C GLU A 195 -4.51 48.07 23.76
N ALA A 196 -3.93 47.43 24.78
CA ALA A 196 -4.01 45.98 24.94
C ALA A 196 -5.44 45.54 25.26
N ILE A 197 -6.14 46.32 26.10
CA ILE A 197 -7.55 46.16 26.41
C ILE A 197 -8.38 46.37 25.13
N ALA A 198 -8.26 47.51 24.44
CA ALA A 198 -9.03 47.76 23.22
C ALA A 198 -8.84 46.66 22.14
N ILE A 199 -7.63 46.14 21.97
CA ILE A 199 -7.35 45.08 20.98
C ILE A 199 -7.81 43.69 21.47
N ASP A 200 -7.74 43.41 22.77
CA ASP A 200 -8.20 42.12 23.33
C ASP A 200 -9.73 42.05 23.43
N TYR A 201 -10.42 43.19 23.57
CA TYR A 201 -11.88 43.26 23.42
C TYR A 201 -12.31 43.09 21.94
N VAL A 202 -11.50 43.51 20.97
CA VAL A 202 -11.85 43.38 19.54
C VAL A 202 -11.53 41.99 18.95
N ARG A 203 -10.63 41.18 19.54
CA ARG A 203 -10.09 39.97 18.89
C ARG A 203 -10.73 38.61 19.23
N ALA A 204 -11.61 38.47 20.22
CA ALA A 204 -12.33 37.19 20.41
C ALA A 204 -13.57 37.30 21.29
N SER A 205 -13.67 38.31 22.15
CA SER A 205 -14.79 38.43 23.08
C SER A 205 -16.04 39.04 22.46
N VAL A 206 -15.93 39.84 21.39
CA VAL A 206 -17.09 40.47 20.71
C VAL A 206 -17.86 39.51 19.80
N VAL A 207 -17.22 38.48 19.23
CA VAL A 207 -17.88 37.54 18.29
C VAL A 207 -18.19 36.17 18.91
N GLY A 208 -17.75 35.94 20.14
CA GLY A 208 -18.07 34.75 20.92
C GLY A 208 -17.56 33.43 20.33
N PRO A 209 -17.66 32.31 21.07
CA PRO A 209 -17.26 30.97 20.62
C PRO A 209 -18.18 30.39 19.52
N ILE A 210 -19.21 31.14 19.13
CA ILE A 210 -20.30 30.69 18.26
C ILE A 210 -20.01 31.06 16.80
N LEU A 211 -19.39 32.22 16.51
CA LEU A 211 -19.07 32.62 15.15
C LEU A 211 -18.18 31.62 14.38
N PRO A 212 -17.09 31.05 14.93
CA PRO A 212 -16.30 30.05 14.19
C PRO A 212 -17.10 28.76 13.93
N LYS A 213 -18.07 28.42 14.80
CA LYS A 213 -18.96 27.27 14.58
C LYS A 213 -20.02 27.57 13.52
N ILE A 214 -20.54 28.80 13.48
CA ILE A 214 -21.45 29.28 12.43
C ILE A 214 -20.71 29.35 11.09
N ALA A 215 -19.49 29.89 11.06
CA ALA A 215 -18.68 29.95 9.85
C ALA A 215 -18.38 28.54 9.30
N LEU A 216 -18.04 27.59 10.18
CA LEU A 216 -17.86 26.20 9.80
C LEU A 216 -19.17 25.57 9.31
N GLY A 217 -20.29 25.83 10.00
CA GLY A 217 -21.62 25.38 9.57
C GLY A 217 -22.05 25.97 8.22
N LEU A 218 -21.71 27.23 7.94
CA LEU A 218 -21.98 27.92 6.69
C LEU A 218 -21.12 27.34 5.55
N VAL A 219 -19.85 27.02 5.81
CA VAL A 219 -19.00 26.30 4.84
C VAL A 219 -19.57 24.91 4.54
N TYR A 220 -20.06 24.18 5.55
CA TYR A 220 -20.74 22.91 5.34
C TYR A 220 -22.04 23.05 4.52
N LEU A 221 -22.86 24.06 4.81
CA LEU A 221 -24.07 24.35 4.05
C LEU A 221 -23.78 24.70 2.59
N ILE A 222 -22.75 25.53 2.33
CA ILE A 222 -22.29 25.83 0.97
C ILE A 222 -21.81 24.56 0.26
N SER A 223 -21.07 23.70 0.96
CA SER A 223 -20.59 22.43 0.38
C SER A 223 -21.75 21.50 0.02
N ILE A 224 -22.77 21.38 0.88
CA ILE A 224 -23.99 20.60 0.63
C ILE A 224 -24.81 21.21 -0.50
N ALA A 225 -24.94 22.54 -0.56
CA ALA A 225 -25.66 23.23 -1.62
C ALA A 225 -24.96 23.09 -2.99
N MET A 226 -23.62 23.15 -3.02
CA MET A 226 -22.84 22.91 -4.24
C MET A 226 -22.94 21.46 -4.69
N LEU A 227 -22.93 20.50 -3.76
CA LEU A 227 -23.13 19.08 -4.07
C LEU A 227 -24.57 18.82 -4.58
N GLY A 228 -25.59 19.40 -3.92
CA GLY A 228 -26.99 19.31 -4.34
C GLY A 228 -27.24 19.98 -5.69
N GLY A 229 -26.65 21.15 -5.93
CA GLY A 229 -26.70 21.83 -7.23
C GLY A 229 -26.03 21.02 -8.34
N LEU A 230 -24.90 20.37 -8.04
CA LEU A 230 -24.25 19.45 -8.97
C LEU A 230 -25.16 18.25 -9.29
N PHE A 231 -25.79 17.64 -8.29
CA PHE A 231 -26.76 16.55 -8.49
C PHE A 231 -28.01 17.00 -9.24
N TYR A 232 -28.49 18.24 -9.01
CA TYR A 232 -29.62 18.82 -9.73
C TYR A 232 -29.28 19.02 -11.22
N ILE A 233 -28.09 19.54 -11.55
CA ILE A 233 -27.63 19.68 -12.94
C ILE A 233 -27.46 18.32 -13.64
N ILE A 234 -27.12 17.27 -12.88
CA ILE A 234 -27.02 15.90 -13.41
C ILE A 234 -28.41 15.26 -13.60
N GLY A 235 -29.37 15.55 -12.72
CA GLY A 235 -30.71 14.94 -12.72
C GLY A 235 -31.78 15.71 -13.49
N HIS A 236 -31.58 17.01 -13.75
CA HIS A 236 -32.42 17.87 -14.56
C HIS A 236 -31.62 18.29 -15.80
N ASP A 237 -31.56 17.36 -16.75
CA ASP A 237 -31.50 17.58 -18.20
C ASP A 237 -30.46 18.57 -18.76
N ASP A 238 -29.18 18.29 -18.55
CA ASP A 238 -28.13 18.57 -19.55
C ASP A 238 -26.79 17.88 -19.22
N GLY A 239 -26.53 17.60 -17.94
CA GLY A 239 -25.27 17.01 -17.51
C GLY A 239 -24.08 17.97 -17.64
N LEU A 240 -23.10 17.81 -16.76
CA LEU A 240 -22.01 18.78 -16.56
C LEU A 240 -21.26 19.15 -17.86
N ALA A 241 -21.14 18.20 -18.80
CA ALA A 241 -20.40 18.39 -20.04
C ALA A 241 -21.10 19.36 -21.03
N ASN A 242 -22.43 19.32 -21.14
CA ASN A 242 -23.16 20.23 -22.02
C ASN A 242 -23.23 21.64 -21.44
N THR A 243 -23.41 21.76 -20.11
CA THR A 243 -23.39 23.05 -19.42
C THR A 243 -22.06 23.78 -19.63
N VAL A 244 -20.92 23.06 -19.54
CA VAL A 244 -19.60 23.65 -19.80
C VAL A 244 -19.45 24.09 -21.26
N LYS A 245 -19.95 23.31 -22.23
CA LYS A 245 -19.94 23.69 -23.65
C LYS A 245 -20.76 24.96 -23.92
N GLN A 246 -21.95 25.08 -23.32
CA GLN A 246 -22.79 26.28 -23.46
C GLN A 246 -22.13 27.52 -22.86
N ILE A 247 -21.56 27.42 -21.66
CA ILE A 247 -20.84 28.54 -21.02
C ILE A 247 -19.64 28.97 -21.88
N TRP A 248 -18.91 28.02 -22.45
CA TRP A 248 -17.76 28.32 -23.30
C TRP A 248 -18.18 28.94 -24.64
N ALA A 249 -19.31 28.50 -25.22
CA ALA A 249 -19.90 29.09 -26.42
C ALA A 249 -20.31 30.56 -26.19
N ILE A 250 -21.00 30.86 -25.08
CA ILE A 250 -21.40 32.23 -24.70
C ILE A 250 -20.18 33.15 -24.54
N LYS A 251 -19.08 32.64 -23.98
CA LYS A 251 -17.85 33.42 -23.83
C LYS A 251 -17.18 33.72 -25.18
N SER A 252 -17.23 32.78 -26.12
CA SER A 252 -16.69 32.95 -27.48
C SER A 252 -17.42 34.06 -28.24
N ASP A 253 -18.75 34.13 -28.11
CA ASP A 253 -19.55 35.14 -28.80
C ASP A 253 -19.30 36.55 -28.27
N ARG A 254 -19.05 36.70 -26.96
CA ARG A 254 -18.68 37.99 -26.34
C ARG A 254 -17.32 38.54 -26.73
N GLN A 255 -16.42 37.72 -27.30
CA GLN A 255 -15.13 38.21 -27.81
C GLN A 255 -15.20 38.60 -29.29
N LYS A 256 -16.32 38.32 -29.97
CA LYS A 256 -16.53 38.62 -31.39
C LYS A 256 -17.39 39.87 -31.65
N SER A 257 -18.02 40.45 -30.63
CA SER A 257 -18.66 41.79 -30.69
C SER A 257 -17.74 42.85 -30.09
#